data_AF-A0A960U1X4-F1
#
_entry.id   AF-A0A960U1X4-F1
#
_cell.length_a   1.000
_cell.length_b   1.000
_cell.length_c   1.000
_cell.angle_alpha   90.00
_cell.angle_beta   90.00
_cell.angle_gamma   90.00
#
_symmetry.space_group_name_H-M   'P 1'
#
loop_
_entity.id
_entity.type
_entity.pdbx_description
1 polymer ?
#
loop_
_entity_poly.entity_id
_entity_poly.type
_entity_poly.pdbx_seq_one_letter_code
_entity_poly.pdbx_strand_id
1 'polypeptide(L)'
;MNAVLKVLEFPRRLSGSVATAQGHPSARGKQDAPVWRLGEVKGRLVELSGEAASANVTAAVALLADAQQRGETAAWVTPQDGVFFPPDLTTHGIDLGALAVIFGR
;
A
#
# COMPACT_ATOMS: atom_id res chain seq x y z
N MET A 1 14.63 -5.92 -3.94
CA MET A 1 14.07 -5.19 -2.79
C MET A 1 12.56 -5.33 -2.89
N ASN A 2 11.95 -6.11 -2.00
CA ASN A 2 10.51 -6.40 -2.04
C ASN A 2 9.81 -5.39 -1.13
N ALA A 3 8.88 -4.61 -1.69
CA ALA A 3 8.11 -3.63 -0.92
C ALA A 3 6.74 -4.21 -0.59
N VAL A 4 6.54 -4.60 0.67
CA VAL A 4 5.22 -5.01 1.18
C VAL A 4 4.54 -3.75 1.71
N LEU A 5 3.60 -3.18 0.95
CA LEU A 5 2.77 -2.09 1.44
C LEU A 5 1.70 -2.68 2.37
N LYS A 6 1.93 -2.61 3.67
CA LYS A 6 0.93 -2.96 4.67
C LYS A 6 0.14 -1.70 5.02
N VAL A 7 -0.98 -1.47 4.33
CA VAL A 7 -2.00 -0.53 4.81
C VAL A 7 -2.59 -1.13 6.07
N LEU A 8 -2.09 -0.70 7.22
CA LEU A 8 -2.59 -1.14 8.52
C LEU A 8 -3.94 -0.47 8.75
N GLU A 9 -5.02 -1.23 8.60
CA GLU A 9 -6.26 -0.88 9.28
C GLU A 9 -6.00 -0.99 10.79
N PHE A 10 -6.13 0.12 11.52
CA PHE A 10 -6.25 0.10 12.97
C PHE A 10 -7.74 0.04 13.32
N PRO A 11 -8.31 -1.15 13.63
CA PRO A 11 -9.66 -1.19 14.17
C PRO A 11 -9.62 -0.66 15.60
N ARG A 12 -10.36 0.42 15.88
CA ARG A 12 -10.95 0.54 17.22
C ARG A 12 -11.91 -0.64 17.37
N ARG A 13 -11.46 -1.65 18.14
CA ARG A 13 -12.16 -2.88 18.59
C ARG A 13 -13.49 -3.16 17.89
N LEU A 14 -13.54 -4.18 17.04
CA LEU A 14 -14.74 -4.97 16.85
C LEU A 14 -14.38 -6.46 16.71
N SER A 15 -15.07 -7.25 17.52
CA SER A 15 -15.05 -8.71 17.55
C SER A 15 -15.83 -9.24 16.34
N GLY A 16 -15.29 -10.20 15.60
CA GLY A 16 -16.02 -10.83 14.50
C GLY A 16 -15.16 -11.74 13.63
N SER A 17 -15.42 -13.04 13.72
CA SER A 17 -14.94 -14.09 12.82
C SER A 17 -15.68 -14.01 11.47
N VAL A 18 -15.05 -14.43 10.36
CA VAL A 18 -15.68 -15.31 9.33
C VAL A 18 -14.67 -15.72 8.25
N ALA A 19 -14.95 -16.91 7.72
CA ALA A 19 -14.13 -17.85 6.97
C ALA A 19 -14.09 -17.65 5.43
N THR A 20 -13.38 -18.59 4.80
CA THR A 20 -12.85 -18.74 3.45
C THR A 20 -13.84 -18.92 2.27
N ALA A 21 -13.40 -18.39 1.11
CA ALA A 21 -13.41 -18.91 -0.28
C ALA A 21 -14.71 -19.37 -0.99
N GLN A 22 -14.99 -18.82 -2.18
CA GLN A 22 -14.99 -19.50 -3.51
C GLN A 22 -15.61 -18.61 -4.64
N GLY A 23 -15.08 -18.73 -5.87
CA GLY A 23 -15.26 -17.78 -6.99
C GLY A 23 -16.44 -18.01 -7.95
N HIS A 24 -16.49 -17.25 -9.07
CA HIS A 24 -17.27 -17.44 -10.32
C HIS A 24 -16.84 -16.40 -11.40
N PRO A 25 -17.28 -16.49 -12.68
CA PRO A 25 -16.42 -16.62 -13.86
C PRO A 25 -16.07 -15.31 -14.59
N SER A 26 -15.05 -15.44 -15.45
CA SER A 26 -14.41 -14.38 -16.23
C SER A 26 -15.26 -13.97 -17.44
N ALA A 27 -15.84 -12.77 -17.42
CA ALA A 27 -16.21 -12.04 -18.62
C ALA A 27 -15.12 -10.99 -18.89
N ARG A 28 -14.27 -11.23 -19.89
CA ARG A 28 -13.18 -10.31 -20.23
C ARG A 28 -13.72 -9.16 -21.08
N GLY A 29 -14.38 -8.22 -20.43
CA GLY A 29 -14.60 -6.88 -20.97
C GLY A 29 -13.24 -6.19 -21.22
N LYS A 30 -13.21 -5.15 -22.06
CA LYS A 30 -12.05 -4.30 -22.30
C LYS A 30 -11.61 -3.73 -20.94
N GLN A 31 -10.63 -4.37 -20.31
CA GLN A 31 -10.12 -3.95 -19.01
C GLN A 31 -9.33 -2.67 -19.27
N ASP A 32 -9.84 -1.55 -18.75
CA ASP A 32 -8.99 -0.38 -18.56
C ASP A 32 -7.74 -0.82 -17.83
N ALA A 33 -6.60 -0.23 -18.17
CA ALA A 33 -5.35 -0.54 -17.48
C ALA A 33 -5.59 -0.37 -15.97
N PRO A 34 -5.22 -1.37 -15.14
CA PRO A 34 -5.50 -1.31 -13.71
C PRO A 34 -4.88 -0.04 -13.13
N VAL A 35 -5.73 0.84 -12.59
CA VAL A 35 -5.29 2.08 -11.97
C VAL A 35 -4.98 1.76 -10.51
N TRP A 36 -3.72 1.86 -10.13
CA TRP A 36 -3.30 1.68 -8.74
C TRP A 36 -3.85 2.82 -7.88
N ARG A 37 -4.92 2.54 -7.13
CA ARG A 37 -5.57 3.45 -6.18
C ARG A 37 -5.84 2.72 -4.88
N LEU A 38 -5.96 3.46 -3.78
CA LEU A 38 -6.30 2.91 -2.49
C LEU A 38 -7.57 2.07 -2.53
N GLY A 39 -8.61 2.52 -3.25
CA GLY A 39 -9.88 1.81 -3.36
C GLY A 39 -9.76 0.38 -3.92
N GLU A 40 -8.78 0.13 -4.80
CA GLU A 40 -8.56 -1.19 -5.41
C GLU A 40 -7.83 -2.16 -4.49
N VAL A 41 -7.08 -1.64 -3.52
CA VAL A 41 -6.23 -2.42 -2.60
C VAL A 41 -6.73 -2.43 -1.15
N LYS A 42 -7.70 -1.56 -0.80
CA LYS A 42 -8.24 -1.45 0.56
C LYS A 42 -8.87 -2.77 0.99
N GLY A 43 -8.59 -3.17 2.23
CA GLY A 43 -9.05 -4.44 2.81
C GLY A 43 -8.36 -5.69 2.24
N ARG A 44 -7.25 -5.54 1.50
CA ARG A 44 -6.52 -6.65 0.88
C ARG A 44 -5.04 -6.62 1.27
N LEU A 45 -4.43 -7.80 1.34
CA LEU A 45 -2.97 -7.93 1.33
C LEU A 45 -2.52 -7.94 -0.14
N VAL A 46 -1.69 -6.96 -0.51
CA VAL A 46 -1.22 -6.77 -1.90
C VAL A 46 0.30 -6.73 -1.92
N GLU A 47 0.89 -7.44 -2.89
CA GLU A 47 2.32 -7.41 -3.17
C GLU A 47 2.56 -6.61 -4.46
N LEU A 48 3.55 -5.71 -4.42
CA LEU A 48 4.07 -5.01 -5.59
C LEU A 48 5.39 -5.67 -6.01
N SER A 49 5.35 -6.38 -7.14
CA SER A 49 6.52 -7.05 -7.72
C SER A 49 6.81 -6.54 -9.12
N GLY A 50 8.07 -6.48 -9.50
CA GLY A 50 8.51 -6.13 -10.84
C GLY A 50 9.90 -6.69 -11.11
N GLU A 51 10.24 -6.88 -12.38
CA GLU A 51 11.56 -7.34 -12.78
C GLU A 51 12.55 -6.16 -12.86
N ALA A 52 13.81 -6.39 -12.49
CA ALA A 52 14.92 -5.42 -12.55
C ALA A 52 14.65 -4.07 -11.82
N ALA A 53 15.06 -2.94 -12.43
CA ALA A 53 14.84 -1.58 -11.93
C ALA A 53 13.35 -1.21 -12.02
N SER A 54 12.55 -1.82 -11.14
CA SER A 54 11.11 -1.64 -11.06
C SER A 54 10.75 -0.40 -10.24
N ALA A 55 9.68 0.29 -10.63
CA ALA A 55 9.14 1.46 -9.94
C ALA A 55 8.26 1.10 -8.73
N ASN A 56 8.52 -0.02 -8.05
CA ASN A 56 7.66 -0.55 -6.98
C ASN A 56 7.56 0.44 -5.80
N VAL A 57 8.68 1.09 -5.45
CA VAL A 57 8.69 2.13 -4.40
C VAL A 57 7.86 3.34 -4.83
N THR A 58 8.01 3.80 -6.07
CA THR A 58 7.20 4.90 -6.62
C THR A 58 5.70 4.56 -6.60
N ALA A 59 5.33 3.33 -6.98
CA ALA A 59 3.94 2.86 -6.92
C ALA A 59 3.41 2.81 -5.48
N ALA A 60 4.23 2.34 -4.53
CA ALA A 60 3.88 2.35 -3.11
C ALA A 60 3.69 3.79 -2.58
N VAL A 61 4.54 4.74 -2.99
CA VAL A 61 4.42 6.15 -2.64
C VAL A 61 3.16 6.78 -3.23
N ALA A 62 2.76 6.42 -4.45
CA ALA A 62 1.51 6.89 -5.04
C ALA A 62 0.28 6.41 -4.25
N LEU A 63 0.27 5.16 -3.79
CA LEU A 63 -0.78 4.63 -2.90
C LEU A 63 -0.79 5.32 -1.53
N LEU A 64 0.40 5.65 -1.01
CA LEU A 64 0.54 6.39 0.24
C LEU A 64 -0.03 7.81 0.13
N ALA A 65 0.23 8.49 -0.98
CA ALA A 65 -0.31 9.81 -1.26
C ALA A 65 -1.83 9.78 -1.38
N ASP A 66 -2.40 8.80 -2.10
CA ASP A 66 -3.86 8.64 -2.23
C ASP A 66 -4.52 8.36 -0.86
N ALA A 67 -3.84 7.62 0.03
CA ALA A 67 -4.31 7.42 1.41
C ALA A 67 -4.32 8.72 2.22
N GLN A 68 -3.21 9.45 2.25
CA GLN A 68 -3.14 10.72 2.98
C GLN A 68 -4.12 11.76 2.43
N GLN A 69 -4.30 11.86 1.11
CA GLN A 69 -5.28 12.76 0.48
C GLN A 69 -6.73 12.45 0.88
N ARG A 70 -7.03 11.20 1.23
CA ARG A 70 -8.34 10.77 1.72
C ARG A 70 -8.49 10.87 3.24
N GLY A 71 -7.46 11.36 3.94
CA GLY A 71 -7.43 11.45 5.40
C GLY A 71 -7.23 10.10 6.09
N GLU A 72 -6.79 9.07 5.36
CA GLU A 72 -6.51 7.75 5.93
C GLU A 72 -5.16 7.75 6.63
N THR A 73 -5.07 7.01 7.74
CA THR A 73 -3.79 6.81 8.43
C THR A 73 -2.94 5.81 7.65
N ALA A 74 -1.65 6.10 7.49
CA ALA A 74 -0.74 5.22 6.78
C ALA A 74 0.60 5.06 7.50
N ALA A 75 1.23 3.91 7.29
CA ALA A 75 2.53 3.57 7.86
C ALA A 75 3.42 2.92 6.81
N TRP A 76 4.72 3.18 6.90
CA TRP A 76 5.75 2.50 6.14
C TRP A 76 6.48 1.52 7.05
N VAL A 77 6.35 0.22 6.79
CA VAL A 77 7.01 -0.84 7.55
C VAL A 77 8.15 -1.41 6.73
N THR A 78 9.35 -1.47 7.31
CA THR A 78 10.55 -1.80 6.54
C THR A 78 11.66 -2.41 7.42
N PRO A 79 12.57 -3.25 6.89
CA PRO A 79 13.76 -3.68 7.63
C PRO A 79 14.65 -2.49 8.04
N GLN A 80 15.52 -2.66 9.04
CA GLN A 80 16.41 -1.58 9.52
C GLN A 80 17.24 -0.94 8.40
N ASP A 81 17.69 -1.73 7.43
CA ASP A 81 18.53 -1.29 6.31
C ASP A 81 17.71 -0.87 5.08
N GLY A 82 16.40 -1.15 5.08
CA GLY A 82 15.49 -0.74 4.03
C GLY A 82 14.94 0.63 4.37
N VAL A 83 15.49 1.70 3.82
CA VAL A 83 14.91 3.03 4.04
C VAL A 83 14.67 3.71 2.70
N PHE A 84 13.51 4.35 2.56
CA PHE A 84 13.34 5.36 1.53
C PHE A 84 14.14 6.61 1.91
N PHE A 85 14.48 7.45 0.95
CA PHE A 85 15.08 8.76 1.23
C PHE A 85 13.95 9.77 1.49
N PRO A 86 13.80 10.33 2.71
CA PRO A 86 12.62 11.15 3.04
C PRO A 86 12.36 12.35 2.11
N PRO A 87 13.38 13.05 1.59
CA PRO A 87 13.16 14.11 0.60
C PRO A 87 12.43 13.66 -0.68
N ASP A 88 12.62 12.41 -1.11
CA ASP A 88 11.93 11.87 -2.28
C ASP A 88 10.42 11.77 -2.01
N LEU A 89 10.03 11.32 -0.81
CA LEU A 89 8.63 11.23 -0.42
C LEU A 89 7.97 12.60 -0.30
N THR A 90 8.66 13.60 0.27
CA THR A 90 8.12 14.97 0.32
C THR A 90 7.93 15.56 -1.07
N THR A 91 8.81 15.25 -2.03
CA THR A 91 8.67 15.69 -3.42
C THR A 91 7.42 15.09 -4.07
N HIS A 92 6.99 13.91 -3.61
CA HIS A 92 5.75 13.26 -4.02
C HIS A 92 4.52 13.68 -3.20
N GLY A 93 4.62 14.71 -2.35
CA GLY A 93 3.51 15.28 -1.61
C GLY A 93 3.11 14.49 -0.36
N ILE A 94 3.97 13.61 0.13
CA ILE A 94 3.75 12.89 1.38
C ILE A 94 3.99 13.82 2.57
N ASP A 95 3.03 13.89 3.48
CA ASP A 95 3.22 14.51 4.79
C ASP A 95 4.01 13.53 5.68
N LEU A 96 5.31 13.79 5.83
CA LEU A 96 6.18 13.00 6.70
C LEU A 96 5.85 13.15 8.19
N GLY A 97 5.22 14.26 8.61
CA GLY A 97 4.80 14.45 10.00
C GLY A 97 3.64 13.55 10.39
N ALA A 98 2.83 13.14 9.41
CA ALA A 98 1.72 12.21 9.57
C ALA A 98 2.06 10.75 9.21
N LEU A 99 3.26 10.47 8.68
CA LEU A 99 3.68 9.13 8.27
C LEU A 99 4.41 8.39 9.38
N ALA A 100 3.81 7.31 9.90
CA ALA A 100 4.52 6.43 10.81
C ALA A 100 5.54 5.57 10.05
N VAL A 101 6.83 5.63 10.44
CA VAL A 101 7.87 4.74 9.92
C VAL A 101 8.22 3.71 10.99
N ILE A 102 8.08 2.43 10.65
CA ILE A 102 8.24 1.30 11.57
C ILE A 102 9.36 0.40 11.05
N PHE A 103 10.40 0.24 11.87
CA PHE A 103 11.51 -0.65 11.56
C PHE A 103 11.22 -2.07 12.09
N GLY A 104 11.37 -3.07 11.23
CA GLY A 104 11.39 -4.48 11.60
C GLY A 104 12.61 -4.80 12.46
N ARG A 105 12.48 -5.82 13.31
CA ARG A 105 13.60 -6.34 14.13
C ARG A 105 14.45 -7.32 13.32
#